data_AF-A0A9P0Z0Z0-F1
#
_entry.id   AF-A0A9P0Z0Z0-F1
#
_cell.length_a   1.000
_cell.length_b   1.000
_cell.length_c   1.000
_cell.angle_alpha   90.00
_cell.angle_beta   90.00
_cell.angle_gamma   90.00
#
_symmetry.space_group_name_H-M   'P 1'
#
loop_
_entity.id
_entity.type
_entity.pdbx_description
1 polymer ?
#
loop_
_entity_poly.entity_id
_entity_poly.type
_entity_poly.pdbx_seq_one_letter_code
_entity_poly.pdbx_strand_id
1 'polypeptide(L)'
;MAGTSSTWYLLLLLAFSFMLLTEASQQNVSLTFVDRAVEKGSVCLDGSPSVYYFDQGEGQGLDNWLIFLEGGGWCSTQSECKQRSETKYGSSTLRDQYMDFEASLLSNDSQENPKFYNWNRVYVPYCDGSSFTGNMEAVDSVTNVTYKGLRIFEATMEDLLAKGMERAQNALLSGSSAGGVAAFVHCDRFRDLLPIDATVKCLPRQSNFIIIRYNFNYITKKCIFTN
;
A
#
# COMPACT_ATOMS: atom_id res chain seq x y z
N MET A 1 -44.31 24.56 -38.21
CA MET A 1 -43.93 23.52 -37.23
C MET A 1 -42.84 22.65 -37.84
N ALA A 2 -41.58 23.10 -37.80
CA ALA A 2 -40.42 22.32 -38.27
C ALA A 2 -39.15 23.02 -37.73
N GLY A 3 -38.76 22.72 -36.50
CA GLY A 3 -37.62 23.39 -35.88
C GLY A 3 -37.05 22.69 -34.65
N THR A 4 -37.73 21.67 -34.13
CA THR A 4 -37.29 20.97 -32.90
C THR A 4 -36.36 19.81 -33.19
N SER A 5 -36.34 19.23 -34.40
CA SER A 5 -35.57 18.00 -34.67
C SER A 5 -34.05 18.24 -34.78
N SER A 6 -33.62 19.35 -35.36
CA SER A 6 -32.19 19.64 -35.60
C SER A 6 -31.41 19.93 -34.31
N THR A 7 -32.05 20.53 -33.30
CA THR A 7 -31.43 20.85 -32.02
C THR A 7 -31.13 19.59 -31.20
N TRP A 8 -31.98 18.56 -31.27
CA TRP A 8 -31.72 17.27 -30.61
C TRP A 8 -30.54 16.52 -31.21
N TYR A 9 -30.37 16.56 -32.54
CA TYR A 9 -29.21 15.95 -33.19
C TYR A 9 -27.90 16.65 -32.80
N LEU A 10 -27.90 17.98 -32.74
CA LEU A 10 -26.74 18.75 -32.26
C LEU A 10 -26.41 18.45 -30.80
N LEU A 11 -27.41 18.34 -29.92
CA LEU A 11 -27.21 17.98 -28.52
C LEU A 11 -26.71 16.54 -28.34
N LEU A 12 -27.19 15.60 -29.16
CA LEU A 12 -26.72 14.21 -29.15
C LEU A 12 -25.28 14.09 -29.68
N LEU A 13 -24.92 14.84 -30.73
CA LEU A 13 -23.55 14.88 -31.25
C LEU A 13 -22.59 15.56 -30.25
N LEU A 14 -23.04 16.61 -29.55
CA LEU A 14 -22.27 17.23 -28.47
C LEU A 14 -22.10 16.30 -27.27
N ALA A 15 -23.14 15.54 -26.88
CA ALA A 15 -23.03 14.56 -25.81
C ALA A 15 -22.12 13.38 -26.18
N PHE A 16 -22.18 12.91 -27.44
CA PHE A 16 -21.34 11.82 -27.94
C PHE A 16 -19.87 12.24 -28.08
N SER A 17 -19.61 13.48 -28.52
CA SER A 17 -18.25 14.05 -28.54
C SER A 17 -17.72 14.33 -27.13
N PHE A 18 -18.57 14.69 -26.17
CA PHE A 18 -18.17 14.83 -24.76
C PHE A 18 -17.85 13.47 -24.12
N MET A 19 -18.59 12.40 -24.43
CA MET A 19 -18.26 11.03 -24.02
C MET A 19 -16.97 10.49 -24.68
N LEU A 20 -16.69 10.88 -25.93
CA LEU A 20 -15.44 10.51 -26.61
C LEU A 20 -14.20 11.24 -26.05
N LEU A 21 -14.39 12.34 -25.32
CA LEU A 21 -13.29 13.09 -24.70
C LEU A 21 -12.96 12.60 -23.28
N THR A 22 -13.79 11.76 -22.67
CA THR A 22 -13.49 11.11 -21.40
C THR A 22 -12.82 9.76 -21.64
N GLU A 23 -11.61 9.77 -22.21
CA GLU A 23 -10.70 8.66 -21.96
C GLU A 23 -10.16 8.82 -20.54
N ALA A 24 -10.68 8.03 -19.60
CA ALA A 24 -10.03 7.87 -18.32
C ALA A 24 -8.63 7.30 -18.60
N SER A 25 -7.61 8.11 -18.40
CA SER A 25 -6.22 7.69 -18.50
C SER A 25 -5.98 6.64 -17.42
N GLN A 26 -6.07 5.35 -17.75
CA GLN A 26 -5.74 4.29 -16.83
C GLN A 26 -4.26 4.39 -16.45
N GLN A 27 -3.97 4.88 -15.24
CA GLN A 27 -2.61 5.12 -14.80
C GLN A 27 -1.99 3.84 -14.25
N ASN A 28 -1.17 3.19 -15.07
CA ASN A 28 -0.43 1.99 -14.70
C ASN A 28 0.94 2.36 -14.11
N VAL A 29 1.07 2.24 -12.79
CA VAL A 29 2.33 2.49 -12.06
C VAL A 29 3.21 1.24 -12.14
N SER A 30 4.46 1.39 -12.59
CA SER A 30 5.38 0.25 -12.75
C SER A 30 5.98 -0.22 -11.43
N LEU A 31 6.21 -1.54 -11.33
CA LEU A 31 6.93 -2.17 -10.24
C LEU A 31 8.41 -1.71 -10.22
N THR A 32 8.89 -1.36 -9.04
CA THR A 32 10.27 -0.94 -8.78
C THR A 32 10.90 -1.87 -7.75
N PHE A 33 12.10 -2.38 -8.02
CA PHE A 33 12.88 -3.13 -7.03
C PHE A 33 13.54 -2.16 -6.05
N VAL A 34 13.53 -2.51 -4.76
CA VAL A 34 14.28 -1.77 -3.74
C VAL A 34 15.78 -1.83 -4.05
N ASP A 35 16.47 -0.68 -3.99
CA ASP A 35 17.91 -0.63 -4.24
C ASP A 35 18.69 -1.58 -3.31
N ARG A 36 19.50 -2.45 -3.92
CA ARG A 36 20.33 -3.46 -3.25
C ARG A 36 19.55 -4.31 -2.23
N ALA A 37 18.29 -4.61 -2.53
CA ALA A 37 17.37 -5.32 -1.64
C ALA A 37 17.99 -6.60 -1.03
N VAL A 38 18.59 -7.46 -1.86
CA VAL A 38 19.18 -8.74 -1.42
C VAL A 38 20.35 -8.52 -0.46
N GLU A 39 21.24 -7.56 -0.75
CA GLU A 39 22.39 -7.23 0.11
C GLU A 39 21.95 -6.73 1.47
N LYS A 40 20.86 -5.95 1.52
CA LYS A 40 20.23 -5.45 2.74
C LYS A 40 19.38 -6.49 3.46
N GLY A 41 19.22 -7.69 2.88
CA GLY A 41 18.32 -8.74 3.39
C GLY A 41 16.84 -8.39 3.27
N SER A 42 16.49 -7.40 2.46
CA SER A 42 15.14 -6.97 2.13
C SER A 42 14.52 -7.91 1.09
N VAL A 43 14.13 -9.10 1.55
CA VAL A 43 13.63 -10.18 0.69
C VAL A 43 12.29 -10.72 1.20
N CYS A 44 11.47 -11.20 0.28
CA CYS A 44 10.18 -11.83 0.56
C CYS A 44 10.35 -13.21 1.21
N LEU A 45 9.23 -13.84 1.60
CA LEU A 45 9.21 -15.20 2.18
C LEU A 45 9.99 -16.22 1.33
N ASP A 46 9.88 -16.15 0.01
CA ASP A 46 10.59 -17.03 -0.93
C ASP A 46 12.06 -16.64 -1.21
N GLY A 47 12.52 -15.51 -0.65
CA GLY A 47 13.85 -14.96 -0.87
C GLY A 47 13.99 -14.01 -2.06
N SER A 48 12.92 -13.74 -2.81
CA SER A 48 12.96 -12.76 -3.90
C SER A 48 13.12 -11.33 -3.35
N PRO A 49 13.79 -10.41 -4.07
CA PRO A 49 13.98 -9.03 -3.59
C PRO A 49 12.65 -8.30 -3.42
N SER A 50 12.54 -7.51 -2.36
CA SER A 50 11.34 -6.67 -2.14
C SER A 50 11.18 -5.60 -3.21
N VAL A 51 9.94 -5.18 -3.40
CA VAL A 51 9.52 -4.24 -4.45
C VAL A 51 8.56 -3.20 -3.88
N TYR A 52 8.33 -2.11 -4.62
CA TYR A 52 7.23 -1.17 -4.41
C TYR A 52 6.77 -0.58 -5.75
N TYR A 53 5.61 0.06 -5.77
CA TYR A 53 5.13 0.87 -6.89
C TYR A 53 5.23 2.33 -6.48
N PHE A 54 5.79 3.17 -7.34
CA PHE A 54 6.02 4.58 -7.04
C PHE A 54 5.53 5.44 -8.18
N ASP A 55 4.60 6.34 -7.84
CA ASP A 55 4.14 7.40 -8.71
C ASP A 55 4.61 8.76 -8.16
N GLN A 56 5.35 9.49 -8.99
CA GLN A 56 6.03 10.71 -8.58
C GLN A 56 5.02 11.84 -8.40
N GLY A 57 5.19 12.64 -7.34
CA GLY A 57 4.37 13.81 -7.09
C GLY A 57 4.60 14.93 -8.10
N GLU A 58 3.70 15.90 -8.12
CA GLU A 58 3.77 17.05 -9.03
C GLU A 58 3.40 18.37 -8.35
N GLY A 59 3.93 19.47 -8.89
CA GLY A 59 3.66 20.83 -8.40
C GLY A 59 3.93 20.98 -6.91
N GLN A 60 2.91 21.42 -6.16
CA GLN A 60 3.00 21.61 -4.71
C GLN A 60 3.11 20.30 -3.91
N GLY A 61 2.91 19.15 -4.55
CA GLY A 61 2.99 17.83 -3.92
C GLY A 61 4.38 17.18 -4.01
N LEU A 62 5.36 17.81 -4.68
CA LEU A 62 6.70 17.24 -4.89
C LEU A 62 7.46 16.89 -3.61
N ASP A 63 7.24 17.63 -2.53
CA ASP A 63 7.86 17.37 -1.21
C ASP A 63 6.86 16.71 -0.23
N ASN A 64 5.73 16.21 -0.73
CA ASN A 64 4.74 15.52 0.10
C ASN A 64 4.67 14.03 -0.27
N TRP A 65 4.57 13.17 0.74
CA TRP A 65 4.75 11.73 0.58
C TRP A 65 3.61 10.95 1.22
N LEU A 66 3.06 10.01 0.47
CA LEU A 66 2.06 9.05 0.93
C LEU A 66 2.57 7.63 0.67
N ILE A 67 2.86 6.92 1.75
CA ILE A 67 3.32 5.53 1.72
C ILE A 67 2.16 4.66 2.18
N PHE A 68 1.77 3.68 1.37
CA PHE A 68 0.71 2.73 1.68
C PHE A 68 1.26 1.30 1.80
N LEU A 69 1.13 0.71 2.98
CA LEU A 69 1.51 -0.67 3.25
C LEU A 69 0.33 -1.62 2.98
N GLU A 70 0.54 -2.59 2.08
CA GLU A 70 -0.46 -3.61 1.76
C GLU A 70 -0.78 -4.51 2.98
N GLY A 71 -2.02 -5.00 3.04
CA GLY A 71 -2.46 -6.01 4.01
C GLY A 71 -2.45 -7.44 3.47
N GLY A 72 -3.07 -8.38 4.19
CA GLY A 72 -3.23 -9.75 3.68
C GLY A 72 -3.13 -10.85 4.74
N GLY A 73 -3.40 -10.55 6.01
CA GLY A 73 -3.30 -11.51 7.11
C GLY A 73 -1.86 -11.88 7.46
N TRP A 74 -1.69 -13.03 8.11
CA TRP A 74 -0.40 -13.54 8.58
C TRP A 74 -0.28 -15.02 8.27
N CYS A 75 0.93 -15.56 8.37
CA CYS A 75 1.13 -16.99 8.49
C CYS A 75 1.68 -17.28 9.89
N SER A 76 1.16 -18.32 10.56
CA SER A 76 1.50 -18.60 11.98
C SER A 76 2.31 -19.89 12.15
N THR A 77 2.39 -20.73 11.13
CA THR A 77 3.16 -21.98 11.13
C THR A 77 4.13 -22.03 9.95
N GLN A 78 5.21 -22.81 10.08
CA GLN A 78 6.19 -23.01 9.01
C GLN A 78 5.52 -23.48 7.70
N SER A 79 4.58 -24.43 7.80
CA SER A 79 3.82 -24.93 6.64
C SER A 79 2.95 -23.86 5.99
N GLU A 80 2.25 -23.05 6.79
CA GLU A 80 1.45 -21.93 6.25
C GLU A 80 2.33 -20.89 5.57
N CYS A 81 3.46 -20.54 6.18
CA CYS A 81 4.40 -19.58 5.61
C CYS A 81 5.03 -20.12 4.33
N LYS A 82 5.32 -21.42 4.27
CA LYS A 82 5.79 -22.07 3.05
C LYS A 82 4.75 -21.99 1.93
N GLN A 83 3.51 -22.36 2.20
CA GLN A 83 2.44 -22.24 1.21
C GLN A 83 2.25 -20.78 0.77
N ARG A 84 2.34 -19.84 1.70
CA ARG A 84 2.22 -18.41 1.41
C ARG A 84 3.35 -17.89 0.52
N SER A 85 4.57 -18.41 0.67
CA SER A 85 5.73 -18.07 -0.16
C SER A 85 5.51 -18.32 -1.66
N GLU A 86 4.58 -19.23 -2.00
CA GLU A 86 4.22 -19.58 -3.37
C GLU A 86 3.12 -18.69 -3.96
N THR A 87 2.80 -17.57 -3.30
CA THR A 87 1.76 -16.62 -3.72
C THR A 87 2.31 -15.20 -3.83
N LYS A 88 1.54 -14.28 -4.42
CA LYS A 88 1.92 -12.85 -4.45
C LYS A 88 2.17 -12.24 -3.06
N TYR A 89 1.61 -12.83 -1.99
CA TYR A 89 1.83 -12.39 -0.61
C TYR A 89 3.08 -12.97 0.06
N GLY A 90 3.92 -13.67 -0.70
CA GLY A 90 5.18 -14.23 -0.23
C GLY A 90 6.30 -14.22 -1.28
N SER A 91 6.02 -13.78 -2.51
CA SER A 91 6.99 -13.63 -3.59
C SER A 91 6.74 -12.35 -4.39
N SER A 92 7.80 -11.60 -4.65
CA SER A 92 7.76 -10.46 -5.58
C SER A 92 7.75 -10.90 -7.05
N THR A 93 8.17 -12.13 -7.37
CA THR A 93 8.14 -12.65 -8.75
C THR A 93 6.73 -12.91 -9.27
N LEU A 94 5.77 -13.04 -8.34
CA LEU A 94 4.36 -13.26 -8.61
C LEU A 94 3.53 -11.97 -8.54
N ARG A 95 4.19 -10.80 -8.52
CA ARG A 95 3.54 -9.49 -8.53
C ARG A 95 3.34 -9.01 -9.96
N ASP A 96 2.22 -8.31 -10.16
CA ASP A 96 1.91 -7.68 -11.43
C ASP A 96 2.96 -6.60 -11.75
N GLN A 97 3.42 -6.53 -13.00
CA GLN A 97 4.43 -5.55 -13.40
C GLN A 97 3.91 -4.11 -13.32
N TYR A 98 2.59 -3.95 -13.38
CA TYR A 98 1.91 -2.67 -13.32
C TYR A 98 0.78 -2.75 -12.30
N MET A 99 0.56 -1.65 -11.59
CA MET A 99 -0.52 -1.50 -10.63
C MET A 99 -1.35 -0.27 -10.97
N ASP A 100 -2.66 -0.45 -10.90
CA ASP A 100 -3.63 0.63 -11.01
C ASP A 100 -3.90 1.21 -9.61
N PHE A 101 -3.71 2.52 -9.45
CA PHE A 101 -3.95 3.22 -8.19
C PHE A 101 -5.39 3.77 -8.07
N GLU A 102 -6.24 3.60 -9.08
CA GLU A 102 -7.61 4.11 -9.09
C GLU A 102 -8.48 3.59 -7.92
N ALA A 103 -9.50 4.37 -7.55
CA ALA A 103 -10.43 4.07 -6.47
C ALA A 103 -9.75 3.77 -5.12
N SER A 104 -8.57 4.33 -4.89
CA SER A 104 -7.76 4.12 -3.69
C SER A 104 -7.28 5.44 -3.09
N LEU A 105 -6.69 5.38 -1.89
CA LEU A 105 -6.03 6.54 -1.27
C LEU A 105 -4.86 7.09 -2.12
N LEU A 106 -4.41 6.31 -3.11
CA LEU A 106 -3.31 6.63 -4.01
C LEU A 106 -3.79 7.10 -5.39
N SER A 107 -5.09 7.28 -5.67
CA SER A 107 -5.52 7.81 -6.98
C SER A 107 -4.91 9.20 -7.23
N ASN A 108 -4.55 9.49 -8.49
CA ASN A 108 -4.12 10.81 -8.95
C ASN A 108 -5.30 11.69 -9.38
N ASP A 109 -6.53 11.16 -9.36
CA ASP A 109 -7.71 11.96 -9.65
C ASP A 109 -8.01 12.87 -8.45
N SER A 110 -7.93 14.18 -8.68
CA SER A 110 -8.29 15.19 -7.69
C SER A 110 -9.74 15.11 -7.20
N GLN A 111 -10.65 14.51 -7.96
CA GLN A 111 -12.04 14.28 -7.55
C GLN A 111 -12.17 13.11 -6.57
N GLU A 112 -11.40 12.04 -6.77
CA GLU A 112 -11.37 10.88 -5.87
C GLU A 112 -10.47 11.12 -4.65
N ASN A 113 -9.32 11.76 -4.86
CA ASN A 113 -8.28 12.00 -3.86
C ASN A 113 -7.92 13.49 -3.74
N PRO A 114 -8.86 14.36 -3.33
CA PRO A 114 -8.65 15.81 -3.29
C PRO A 114 -7.53 16.29 -2.37
N LYS A 115 -7.00 15.40 -1.51
CA LYS A 115 -5.96 15.75 -0.53
C LYS A 115 -4.55 15.34 -0.95
N PHE A 116 -4.41 14.21 -1.65
CA PHE A 116 -3.10 13.60 -1.88
C PHE A 116 -2.82 13.28 -3.35
N TYR A 117 -3.72 13.65 -4.28
CA TYR A 117 -3.61 13.28 -5.70
C TYR A 117 -2.28 13.66 -6.36
N ASN A 118 -1.69 14.79 -5.95
CA ASN A 118 -0.42 15.28 -6.51
C ASN A 118 0.81 14.97 -5.64
N TRP A 119 0.66 14.20 -4.56
CA TRP A 119 1.79 13.79 -3.70
C TRP A 119 2.62 12.71 -4.39
N ASN A 120 3.84 12.48 -3.89
CA ASN A 120 4.56 11.23 -4.14
C ASN A 120 3.76 10.09 -3.50
N ARG A 121 3.30 9.14 -4.32
CA ARG A 121 2.39 8.07 -3.91
C ARG A 121 3.07 6.73 -4.09
N VAL A 122 3.22 6.01 -2.99
CA VAL A 122 3.97 4.75 -2.94
C VAL A 122 3.08 3.64 -2.40
N TYR A 123 3.02 2.53 -3.11
CA TYR A 123 2.42 1.29 -2.63
C TYR A 123 3.52 0.28 -2.35
N VAL A 124 3.56 -0.26 -1.13
CA VAL A 124 4.54 -1.27 -0.71
C VAL A 124 3.84 -2.63 -0.59
N PRO A 125 4.08 -3.55 -1.54
CA PRO A 125 3.58 -4.91 -1.49
C PRO A 125 4.01 -5.66 -0.23
N TYR A 126 3.06 -6.38 0.35
CA TYR A 126 3.24 -7.20 1.53
C TYR A 126 3.69 -8.60 1.14
N CYS A 127 4.92 -8.98 1.49
CA CYS A 127 5.48 -10.28 1.12
C CYS A 127 6.25 -11.00 2.24
N ASP A 128 6.13 -10.57 3.50
CA ASP A 128 6.83 -11.17 4.66
C ASP A 128 5.91 -11.99 5.58
N GLY A 129 4.59 -11.89 5.45
CA GLY A 129 3.64 -12.64 6.27
C GLY A 129 3.59 -12.27 7.76
N SER A 130 4.26 -11.18 8.18
CA SER A 130 4.42 -10.76 9.59
C SER A 130 4.13 -9.27 9.84
N SER A 131 3.25 -8.63 9.05
CA SER A 131 2.98 -7.19 9.14
C SER A 131 4.23 -6.31 9.11
N PHE A 132 5.23 -6.64 8.28
CA PHE A 132 6.49 -5.90 8.23
C PHE A 132 7.25 -5.87 9.58
N THR A 133 7.04 -6.83 10.49
CA THR A 133 7.66 -6.80 11.83
C THR A 133 8.76 -7.85 12.04
N GLY A 134 8.74 -8.95 11.29
CA GLY A 134 9.73 -10.03 11.42
C GLY A 134 11.14 -9.60 11.01
N ASN A 135 12.16 -10.06 11.74
CA ASN A 135 13.57 -9.79 11.42
C ASN A 135 14.48 -10.98 11.78
N MET A 136 14.16 -12.17 11.29
CA MET A 136 15.02 -13.34 11.54
C MET A 136 16.26 -13.27 10.67
N GLU A 137 17.46 -13.44 11.23
CA GLU A 137 18.70 -13.53 10.46
C GLU A 137 18.74 -14.79 9.60
N ALA A 138 18.51 -15.94 10.23
CA ALA A 138 18.56 -17.25 9.59
C ALA A 138 17.34 -17.48 8.69
N VAL A 139 17.56 -18.27 7.64
CA VAL A 139 16.49 -18.89 6.85
C VAL A 139 15.94 -20.07 7.64
N ASP A 140 14.63 -20.31 7.54
CA ASP A 140 14.01 -21.49 8.15
C ASP A 140 14.61 -22.78 7.58
N SER A 141 15.21 -23.60 8.44
CA SER A 141 15.95 -24.79 8.01
C SER A 141 15.08 -25.92 7.46
N VAL A 142 13.76 -25.87 7.69
CA VAL A 142 12.82 -26.92 7.28
C VAL A 142 12.16 -26.55 5.94
N THR A 143 11.76 -25.29 5.80
CA THR A 143 10.93 -24.80 4.67
C THR A 143 11.68 -23.92 3.69
N ASN A 144 12.88 -23.48 4.05
CA ASN A 144 13.71 -22.54 3.31
C ASN A 144 13.04 -21.17 3.10
N VAL A 145 12.16 -20.76 4.01
CA VAL A 145 11.46 -19.47 3.99
C VAL A 145 12.21 -18.44 4.83
N THR A 146 12.14 -17.17 4.44
CA THR A 146 12.72 -16.05 5.18
C THR A 146 11.64 -15.24 5.92
N TYR A 147 12.01 -14.56 7.01
CA TYR A 147 11.09 -13.69 7.77
C TYR A 147 11.72 -12.31 7.98
N LYS A 148 11.61 -11.45 6.96
CA LYS A 148 12.40 -10.20 6.83
C LYS A 148 11.56 -8.92 6.79
N GLY A 149 10.33 -8.95 7.30
CA GLY A 149 9.39 -7.82 7.24
C GLY A 149 9.97 -6.46 7.66
N LEU A 150 10.73 -6.40 8.75
CA LEU A 150 11.37 -5.16 9.21
C LEU A 150 12.39 -4.64 8.19
N ARG A 151 13.20 -5.53 7.59
CA ARG A 151 14.19 -5.15 6.57
C ARG A 151 13.52 -4.63 5.31
N ILE A 152 12.39 -5.22 4.94
CA ILE A 152 11.57 -4.74 3.82
C ILE A 152 11.12 -3.31 4.08
N PHE A 153 10.62 -3.02 5.28
CA PHE A 153 10.24 -1.67 5.65
C PHE A 153 11.43 -0.70 5.62
N GLU A 154 12.52 -1.03 6.32
CA GLU A 154 13.71 -0.17 6.44
C GLU A 154 14.35 0.13 5.08
N ALA A 155 14.62 -0.90 4.27
CA ALA A 155 15.27 -0.72 2.98
C ALA A 155 14.38 0.02 1.97
N THR A 156 13.06 -0.17 2.04
CA THR A 156 12.11 0.61 1.23
C THR A 156 12.16 2.07 1.63
N MET A 157 12.08 2.39 2.93
CA MET A 157 12.16 3.80 3.37
C MET A 157 13.50 4.43 2.99
N GLU A 158 14.62 3.71 3.13
CA GLU A 158 15.94 4.19 2.72
C GLU A 158 16.01 4.54 1.22
N ASP A 159 15.47 3.69 0.35
CA ASP A 159 15.43 3.96 -1.09
C ASP A 159 14.53 5.16 -1.41
N LEU A 160 13.38 5.31 -0.72
CA LEU A 160 12.51 6.49 -0.88
C LEU A 160 13.17 7.78 -0.38
N LEU A 161 13.94 7.74 0.71
CA LEU A 161 14.74 8.87 1.19
C LEU A 161 15.69 9.35 0.10
N ALA A 162 16.42 8.42 -0.53
CA ALA A 162 17.33 8.72 -1.63
C ALA A 162 16.62 9.25 -2.89
N LYS A 163 15.31 9.02 -3.04
CA LYS A 163 14.47 9.58 -4.11
C LYS A 163 13.86 10.94 -3.76
N GLY A 164 14.23 11.51 -2.62
CA GLY A 164 13.85 12.86 -2.22
C GLY A 164 12.93 12.92 -1.00
N MET A 165 12.52 11.78 -0.42
CA MET A 165 11.71 11.78 0.82
C MET A 165 12.47 12.39 2.00
N GLU A 166 13.80 12.47 1.94
CA GLU A 166 14.63 13.17 2.92
C GLU A 166 14.31 14.69 3.02
N ARG A 167 13.64 15.26 2.01
CA ARG A 167 13.20 16.68 1.96
C ARG A 167 11.72 16.85 2.23
N ALA A 168 11.03 15.81 2.71
CA ALA A 168 9.59 15.82 2.86
C ALA A 168 9.12 16.95 3.79
N GLN A 169 8.12 17.73 3.36
CA GLN A 169 7.41 18.70 4.19
C GLN A 169 6.23 18.05 4.90
N ASN A 170 5.50 17.18 4.20
CA ASN A 170 4.42 16.39 4.76
C ASN A 170 4.61 14.92 4.39
N ALA A 171 4.38 14.02 5.35
CA ALA A 171 4.44 12.60 5.09
C ALA A 171 3.31 11.85 5.80
N LEU A 172 2.69 10.93 5.09
CA LEU A 172 1.62 10.08 5.58
C LEU A 172 2.00 8.61 5.40
N LEU A 173 2.18 7.90 6.52
CA LEU A 173 2.29 6.44 6.53
C LEU A 173 0.90 5.84 6.72
N SER A 174 0.43 5.07 5.75
CA SER A 174 -0.89 4.45 5.75
C SER A 174 -0.76 2.96 5.46
N GLY A 175 -1.86 2.25 5.63
CA GLY A 175 -1.95 0.83 5.31
C GLY A 175 -3.32 0.27 5.64
N SER A 176 -3.62 -0.94 5.18
CA SER A 176 -4.88 -1.62 5.51
C SER A 176 -4.65 -2.99 6.14
N SER A 177 -5.49 -3.39 7.10
CA SER A 177 -5.43 -4.71 7.74
C SER A 177 -4.04 -4.96 8.36
N ALA A 178 -3.34 -6.02 7.97
CA ALA A 178 -1.96 -6.29 8.38
C ALA A 178 -0.99 -5.12 8.08
N GLY A 179 -1.17 -4.41 6.96
CA GLY A 179 -0.40 -3.22 6.64
C GLY A 179 -0.81 -1.99 7.45
N GLY A 180 -2.07 -1.92 7.88
CA GLY A 180 -2.53 -0.90 8.83
C GLY A 180 -1.93 -1.11 10.22
N VAL A 181 -1.79 -2.37 10.66
CA VAL A 181 -1.03 -2.71 11.87
C VAL A 181 0.43 -2.30 11.71
N ALA A 182 1.04 -2.59 10.56
CA ALA A 182 2.40 -2.16 10.26
C ALA A 182 2.57 -0.63 10.30
N ALA A 183 1.63 0.12 9.72
CA ALA A 183 1.64 1.58 9.75
C ALA A 183 1.53 2.14 11.17
N PHE A 184 0.79 1.47 12.06
CA PHE A 184 0.74 1.83 13.48
C PHE A 184 2.06 1.51 14.19
N VAL A 185 2.58 0.29 14.03
CA VAL A 185 3.80 -0.20 14.71
C VAL A 185 5.04 0.59 14.29
N HIS A 186 5.16 0.95 13.01
CA HIS A 186 6.31 1.66 12.48
C HIS A 186 6.16 3.18 12.49
N CYS A 187 5.10 3.73 13.08
CA CYS A 187 4.81 5.16 12.97
C CYS A 187 5.94 6.05 13.52
N ASP A 188 6.44 5.74 14.71
CA ASP A 188 7.53 6.50 15.34
C ASP A 188 8.82 6.35 14.55
N ARG A 189 9.15 5.13 14.11
CA ARG A 189 10.30 4.88 13.24
C ARG A 189 10.21 5.69 11.94
N PHE A 190 9.03 5.78 11.33
CA PHE A 190 8.83 6.58 10.13
C PHE A 190 8.99 8.07 10.40
N ARG A 191 8.49 8.57 11.54
CA ARG A 191 8.73 9.96 11.97
C ARG A 191 10.21 10.26 12.11
N ASP A 192 10.98 9.36 12.72
CA ASP A 192 12.40 9.57 13.00
C ASP A 192 13.28 9.62 11.75
N LEU A 193 12.80 9.12 10.61
CA LEU A 193 13.52 9.16 9.33
C LEU A 193 13.44 10.53 8.62
N LEU A 194 12.51 11.39 9.04
CA LEU A 194 12.14 12.59 8.29
C LEU A 194 12.59 13.88 9.00
N PRO A 195 12.69 15.02 8.28
CA PRO A 195 13.10 16.29 8.87
C PRO A 195 12.35 16.65 10.16
N ILE A 196 13.02 17.37 11.05
CA ILE A 196 12.44 17.75 12.35
C ILE A 196 11.22 18.68 12.21
N ASP A 197 11.17 19.45 11.14
CA ASP A 197 10.10 20.36 10.76
C ASP A 197 9.03 19.72 9.86
N ALA A 198 9.25 18.50 9.37
CA ALA A 198 8.26 17.77 8.59
C ALA A 198 7.02 17.44 9.43
N THR A 199 5.84 17.63 8.84
CA THR A 199 4.57 17.15 9.41
C THR A 199 4.36 15.70 9.04
N VAL A 200 4.54 14.80 10.00
CA VAL A 200 4.37 13.35 9.79
C VAL A 200 3.11 12.86 10.50
N LYS A 201 2.31 12.08 9.78
CA LYS A 201 1.11 11.42 10.31
C LYS A 201 1.08 9.96 9.92
N CYS A 202 0.38 9.17 10.73
CA CYS A 202 0.10 7.78 10.41
C CYS A 202 -1.42 7.54 10.40
N LEU A 203 -1.90 6.85 9.37
CA LEU A 203 -3.31 6.51 9.19
C LEU A 203 -3.46 4.99 9.05
N PRO A 204 -3.46 4.26 10.17
CA PRO A 204 -3.67 2.82 10.15
C PRO A 204 -5.16 2.53 9.86
N ARG A 205 -5.46 1.88 8.73
CA ARG A 205 -6.84 1.54 8.32
C ARG A 205 -7.15 0.07 8.60
N GLN A 206 -8.36 -0.22 9.05
CA GLN A 206 -8.86 -1.58 9.27
C GLN A 206 -7.92 -2.46 10.14
N SER A 207 -7.24 -1.85 11.11
CA SER A 207 -6.14 -2.45 11.88
C SER A 207 -6.42 -2.59 13.37
N ASN A 208 -7.60 -2.17 13.83
CA ASN A 208 -8.01 -2.29 15.24
C ASN A 208 -8.47 -3.73 15.52
N PHE A 209 -7.54 -4.60 15.92
CA PHE A 209 -7.83 -5.96 16.36
C PHE A 209 -8.05 -6.00 17.87
N ILE A 210 -9.19 -6.54 18.30
CA ILE A 210 -9.52 -6.71 19.72
C ILE A 210 -9.30 -8.18 20.08
N ILE A 211 -8.43 -8.44 21.06
CA ILE A 211 -8.24 -9.79 21.59
C ILE A 211 -9.41 -10.12 22.50
N ILE A 212 -10.35 -10.92 22.00
CA ILE A 212 -11.50 -11.41 22.76
C ILE A 212 -11.18 -12.82 23.27
N ARG A 213 -11.17 -13.00 24.59
CA ARG A 213 -11.08 -14.35 25.18
C ARG A 213 -12.45 -15.02 25.10
N TYR A 214 -12.61 -15.94 24.17
CA TYR A 214 -13.78 -16.83 24.15
C TYR A 214 -13.55 -18.01 25.09
N ASN A 215 -14.24 -18.02 26.23
CA ASN A 215 -14.42 -19.25 27.02
C ASN A 215 -15.46 -20.12 26.31
N PHE A 216 -15.02 -21.23 25.71
CA PHE A 216 -15.85 -22.18 24.95
C PHE A 216 -16.89 -22.97 25.78
N ASN A 217 -17.27 -22.48 26.97
CA ASN A 217 -18.21 -23.17 27.85
C ASN A 217 -19.62 -22.55 27.96
N TYR A 218 -19.96 -21.49 27.21
CA TYR A 218 -21.34 -20.99 27.21
C TYR A 218 -21.82 -20.61 25.81
N ILE A 219 -22.65 -21.49 25.27
CA ILE A 219 -23.53 -21.26 24.13
C ILE A 219 -24.43 -20.05 24.44
N THR A 220 -24.47 -19.11 23.49
CA THR A 220 -25.42 -17.99 23.34
C THR A 220 -25.65 -17.07 24.55
N LYS A 221 -24.96 -15.91 24.56
CA LYS A 221 -25.61 -14.66 24.97
C LYS A 221 -25.40 -13.59 23.90
N LYS A 222 -26.52 -13.21 23.29
CA LYS A 222 -26.72 -12.12 22.33
C LYS A 222 -25.80 -10.92 22.63
N CYS A 223 -25.05 -10.46 21.64
CA CYS A 223 -24.68 -9.06 21.57
C CYS A 223 -25.94 -8.27 21.19
N ILE A 224 -26.62 -7.69 22.18
CA ILE A 224 -27.56 -6.60 21.93
C ILE A 224 -26.76 -5.32 22.14
N PHE A 225 -26.39 -4.67 21.04
CA PHE A 225 -26.12 -3.24 21.08
C PHE A 225 -27.49 -2.54 21.13
N THR A 226 -27.84 -1.97 22.28
CA THR A 226 -28.91 -0.98 22.34
C THR A 226 -28.31 0.40 22.11
N ASN A 227 -28.97 1.17 21.23
CA ASN A 227 -28.67 2.55 20.84
C ASN A 227 -28.49 3.51 22.01
#